data_AF-A7KZX3-F1
#
_entry.id   AF-A7KZX3-F1
#
_cell.length_a   1.000
_cell.length_b   1.000
_cell.length_c   1.000
_cell.angle_alpha   90.00
_cell.angle_beta   90.00
_cell.angle_gamma   90.00
#
_symmetry.space_group_name_H-M   'P 1'
#
loop_
_entity.id
_entity.type
_entity.pdbx_description
1 polymer ?
#
loop_
_entity_poly.entity_id
_entity_poly.type
_entity_poly.pdbx_seq_one_letter_code
_entity_poly.pdbx_strand_id
1 'polypeptide(L)'
;MTAAAFDDLRPRLGRLTEETIDIAREVLVEGKSQSDVARERGLSRQRVSSMVKSVVSAANEIPREWQRVEVWLPPNLAEKVRQMEADAKADVARKNQSTDAA
;
A
#
# COMPACT_ATOMS: atom_id res chain seq x y z
N MET A 1 -5.72 10.78 -6.60
CA MET A 1 -6.69 10.14 -5.69
C MET A 1 -7.12 11.16 -4.65
N THR A 2 -8.26 10.97 -3.98
CA THR A 2 -8.69 11.91 -2.91
C THR A 2 -7.91 11.67 -1.62
N ALA A 3 -7.87 12.66 -0.74
CA ALA A 3 -7.23 12.52 0.59
C ALA A 3 -7.87 11.40 1.41
N ALA A 4 -9.20 11.34 1.47
CA ALA A 4 -9.93 10.27 2.16
C ALA A 4 -9.56 8.88 1.63
N ALA A 5 -9.52 8.71 0.31
CA ALA A 5 -9.14 7.43 -0.29
C ALA A 5 -7.67 7.07 -0.01
N PHE A 6 -6.78 8.05 0.17
CA PHE A 6 -5.39 7.81 0.57
C PHE A 6 -5.30 7.47 2.07
N ASP A 7 -6.08 8.11 2.92
CA ASP A 7 -6.12 7.84 4.37
C ASP A 7 -6.65 6.43 4.66
N ASP A 8 -7.63 5.95 3.87
CA ASP A 8 -8.10 4.56 3.92
C ASP A 8 -7.01 3.53 3.57
N LEU A 9 -5.94 3.95 2.86
CA LEU A 9 -4.79 3.10 2.57
C LEU A 9 -3.81 3.02 3.74
N ARG A 10 -3.78 3.98 4.67
CA ARG A 10 -2.82 4.02 5.79
C ARG A 10 -2.61 2.67 6.48
N PRO A 11 -3.66 1.86 6.78
CA PRO A 11 -3.48 0.58 7.43
C PRO A 11 -2.72 -0.46 6.59
N ARG A 12 -2.65 -0.27 5.26
CA ARG A 12 -1.93 -1.11 4.29
C ARG A 12 -0.48 -0.64 4.03
N LEU A 13 -0.15 0.59 4.43
CA LEU A 13 1.16 1.19 4.16
C LEU A 13 2.17 0.99 5.30
N GLY A 14 1.82 0.27 6.38
CA GLY A 14 2.64 0.18 7.60
C GLY A 14 4.06 -0.40 7.44
N ARG A 15 4.40 -0.98 6.28
CA ARG A 15 5.77 -1.43 5.94
C ARG A 15 6.64 -0.33 5.29
N LEU A 16 6.04 0.80 4.91
CA LEU A 16 6.71 1.91 4.25
C LEU A 16 7.11 2.97 5.28
N THR A 17 8.14 3.76 4.98
CA THR A 17 8.54 4.88 5.84
C THR A 17 7.53 6.02 5.74
N GLU A 18 7.38 6.81 6.81
CA GLU A 18 6.54 8.01 6.77
C GLU A 18 7.00 8.98 5.66
N GLU A 19 8.31 9.12 5.42
CA GLU A 19 8.84 9.91 4.29
C GLU A 19 8.27 9.44 2.94
N THR A 20 8.20 8.12 2.72
CA THR A 20 7.66 7.54 1.49
C THR A 20 6.16 7.83 1.38
N ILE A 21 5.43 7.72 2.49
CA ILE A 21 3.98 7.98 2.53
C ILE A 21 3.70 9.46 2.26
N ASP A 22 4.45 10.37 2.87
CA ASP A 22 4.32 11.82 2.69
C ASP A 22 4.60 12.24 1.25
N ILE A 23 5.72 11.77 0.67
CA ILE A 23 6.07 12.05 -0.74
C ILE A 23 4.99 11.51 -1.68
N ALA A 24 4.46 10.32 -1.42
CA ALA A 24 3.38 9.78 -2.22
C ALA A 24 2.09 10.58 -2.06
N ARG A 25 1.80 11.14 -0.89
CA ARG A 25 0.64 12.00 -0.65
C ARG A 25 0.73 13.30 -1.46
N GLU A 26 1.89 13.96 -1.45
CA GLU A 26 2.15 15.17 -2.24
C GLU A 26 1.87 14.94 -3.73
N VAL A 27 2.29 13.79 -4.26
CA VAL A 27 2.10 13.46 -5.68
C VAL A 27 0.67 13.00 -5.97
N LEU A 28 0.15 12.05 -5.19
CA LEU A 28 -1.08 11.32 -5.50
C LEU A 28 -2.34 12.06 -5.03
N VAL A 29 -2.24 12.89 -4.00
CA VAL A 29 -3.37 13.63 -3.40
C VAL A 29 -3.29 15.12 -3.76
N GLU A 30 -2.13 15.73 -3.53
CA GLU A 30 -1.96 17.19 -3.73
C GLU A 30 -1.65 17.54 -5.20
N GLY A 31 -1.36 16.53 -6.03
CA GLY A 31 -1.17 16.69 -7.47
C GLY A 31 0.17 17.34 -7.85
N LYS A 32 1.13 17.41 -6.93
CA LYS A 32 2.47 17.91 -7.25
C LYS A 32 3.16 16.99 -8.26
N SER A 33 3.94 17.59 -9.16
CA SER A 33 4.75 16.78 -10.08
C SER A 33 5.88 16.09 -9.31
N GLN A 34 6.23 14.85 -9.69
CA GLN A 34 7.34 14.13 -9.06
C GLN A 34 8.68 14.87 -9.19
N SER A 35 8.83 15.69 -10.24
CA SER A 35 10.02 16.52 -10.45
C SER A 35 10.10 17.68 -9.46
N ASP A 36 8.98 18.32 -9.14
CA ASP A 36 8.92 19.41 -8.16
C ASP A 36 9.16 18.86 -6.75
N VAL A 37 8.51 17.75 -6.39
CA VAL A 37 8.73 17.07 -5.10
C VAL A 37 10.19 16.64 -4.95
N ALA A 38 10.81 16.11 -6.01
CA ALA A 38 12.22 15.74 -6.00
C ALA A 38 13.12 16.95 -5.70
N ARG A 39 12.88 18.09 -6.37
CA ARG A 39 13.62 19.35 -6.14
C ARG A 39 13.43 19.87 -4.71
N GLU A 40 12.18 19.92 -4.22
CA GLU A 40 11.84 20.42 -2.88
C GLU A 40 12.43 19.57 -1.77
N ARG A 41 12.46 18.24 -1.96
CA ARG A 41 12.95 17.26 -0.96
C ARG A 41 14.45 16.96 -1.09
N GLY A 42 15.14 17.51 -2.08
CA GLY A 42 16.57 17.23 -2.33
C GLY A 42 16.84 15.78 -2.78
N LEU A 43 15.88 15.16 -3.47
CA LEU A 43 15.94 13.78 -3.94
C LEU A 43 16.07 13.71 -5.46
N SER A 44 16.44 12.54 -5.99
CA SER A 44 16.33 12.29 -7.43
C SER A 44 14.88 11.99 -7.82
N ARG A 45 14.49 12.36 -9.05
CA ARG A 45 13.17 12.01 -9.61
C ARG A 45 12.93 10.49 -9.61
N GLN A 46 13.97 9.69 -9.82
CA GLN A 46 13.89 8.23 -9.78
C GLN A 46 13.54 7.72 -8.38
N ARG A 47 14.11 8.31 -7.32
CA ARG A 47 13.78 7.96 -5.93
C ARG A 47 12.34 8.32 -5.58
N VAL A 48 11.86 9.50 -5.99
CA VAL A 48 10.44 9.87 -5.84
C VAL A 48 9.54 8.90 -6.58
N SER A 49 9.89 8.55 -7.83
CA SER A 49 9.12 7.59 -8.61
C SER A 49 9.05 6.21 -7.96
N SER A 50 10.13 5.72 -7.34
CA SER A 50 10.12 4.42 -6.65
C SER A 50 9.26 4.46 -5.38
N MET A 51 9.34 5.54 -4.61
CA MET A 51 8.50 5.77 -3.43
C MET A 51 7.01 5.78 -3.76
N VAL A 52 6.62 6.53 -4.79
CA VAL A 52 5.22 6.56 -5.27
C VAL A 52 4.78 5.17 -5.74
N LYS A 53 5.62 4.45 -6.48
CA LYS A 53 5.32 3.09 -6.95
C LYS A 53 5.13 2.12 -5.78
N SER A 54 5.93 2.22 -4.72
CA SER A 54 5.80 1.38 -3.52
C SER A 54 4.44 1.58 -2.83
N VAL A 55 3.95 2.82 -2.74
CA VAL A 55 2.62 3.12 -2.18
C VAL A 55 1.51 2.55 -3.06
N VAL A 56 1.58 2.75 -4.38
CA VAL A 56 0.59 2.19 -5.32
C VAL A 56 0.58 0.65 -5.27
N SER A 57 1.76 0.01 -5.21
CA SER A 57 1.87 -1.44 -5.09
C SER A 57 1.26 -1.94 -3.79
N ALA A 58 1.58 -1.31 -2.65
CA ALA A 58 0.99 -1.66 -1.36
C ALA A 58 -0.53 -1.45 -1.33
N ALA A 59 -1.04 -0.43 -2.03
CA ALA A 59 -2.47 -0.19 -2.15
C ALA A 59 -3.20 -1.30 -2.93
N ASN A 60 -2.55 -1.85 -3.96
CA ASN A 60 -3.10 -2.88 -4.85
C ASN A 60 -2.86 -4.32 -4.38
N GLU A 61 -1.91 -4.57 -3.47
CA GLU A 61 -1.63 -5.90 -2.92
C GLU A 61 -2.82 -6.51 -2.16
N ILE A 62 -3.65 -5.67 -1.56
CA ILE A 62 -4.84 -6.11 -0.82
C ILE A 62 -6.09 -5.73 -1.63
N PRO A 63 -7.00 -6.67 -1.91
CA PRO A 63 -8.23 -6.33 -2.65
C PRO A 63 -9.05 -5.26 -1.94
N ARG A 64 -9.77 -4.44 -2.70
CA ARG A 64 -10.49 -3.27 -2.15
C ARG A 64 -11.63 -3.67 -1.22
N GLU A 65 -12.20 -4.84 -1.46
CA GLU A 65 -13.29 -5.44 -0.70
C GLU A 65 -12.85 -6.08 0.63
N TRP A 66 -11.54 -6.08 0.92
CA TRP A 66 -11.02 -6.61 2.18
C TRP A 66 -11.04 -5.58 3.30
N GLN A 67 -11.55 -6.00 4.46
CA GLN A 67 -11.61 -5.21 5.68
C GLN A 67 -10.47 -5.60 6.63
N ARG A 68 -9.77 -4.60 7.19
CA ARG A 68 -8.84 -4.81 8.32
C ARG A 68 -9.64 -4.87 9.62
N VAL A 69 -9.36 -5.88 10.44
CA VAL A 69 -10.01 -6.12 11.73
C VAL A 69 -8.94 -6.26 12.81
N GLU A 70 -9.12 -5.62 13.96
CA GLU A 70 -8.23 -5.70 15.11
C GLU A 70 -9.00 -6.24 16.32
N VAL A 71 -8.55 -7.35 16.90
CA VAL A 71 -9.25 -8.10 17.96
C VAL A 71 -8.27 -8.76 18.92
N TRP A 72 -8.71 -8.94 20.17
CA TRP A 72 -7.99 -9.73 21.18
C TRP A 72 -8.47 -11.19 21.13
N LEU A 73 -7.54 -12.13 20.94
CA LEU A 73 -7.84 -13.56 20.81
C LEU A 73 -6.83 -14.40 21.63
N PRO A 74 -7.24 -15.56 22.17
CA PRO A 74 -6.30 -16.57 22.65
C PRO A 74 -5.32 -17.02 21.54
N PRO A 75 -4.08 -17.43 21.88
CA PRO A 75 -3.02 -17.71 20.90
C PRO A 75 -3.41 -18.69 19.79
N ASN A 76 -4.15 -19.75 20.14
CA ASN A 76 -4.60 -20.77 19.18
C ASN A 76 -5.60 -20.21 18.15
N LEU A 77 -6.43 -19.23 18.51
CA LEU A 77 -7.34 -18.57 17.58
C LEU A 77 -6.62 -17.52 16.74
N ALA A 78 -5.65 -16.80 17.34
CA ALA A 78 -4.81 -15.85 16.61
C ALA A 78 -3.99 -16.55 15.51
N GLU A 79 -3.48 -17.77 15.75
CA GLU A 79 -2.79 -18.57 14.72
C GLU A 79 -3.73 -18.92 13.55
N LYS A 80 -4.96 -19.34 13.84
CA LYS A 80 -5.96 -19.64 12.80
C LYS A 80 -6.25 -18.43 11.92
N VAL A 81 -6.43 -17.25 12.52
CA VAL A 81 -6.67 -16.01 11.77
C VAL A 81 -5.47 -15.64 10.89
N ARG A 82 -4.24 -15.81 11.40
CA ARG A 82 -3.02 -15.58 10.62
C ARG A 82 -2.91 -16.54 9.42
N GLN A 83 -3.26 -17.81 9.59
CA GLN A 83 -3.27 -18.78 8.49
C GLN A 83 -4.33 -18.42 7.44
N MET A 84 -5.55 -18.08 7.87
CA MET A 84 -6.63 -17.62 6.97
C MET A 84 -6.20 -16.41 6.13
N GLU A 85 -5.53 -15.43 6.75
CA GLU A 85 -5.01 -14.26 6.04
C GLU A 85 -3.94 -14.66 4.99
N ALA A 86 -3.01 -15.54 5.37
CA ALA A 86 -1.94 -15.99 4.48
C ALA A 86 -2.50 -16.74 3.25
N ASP A 87 -3.43 -17.67 3.47
CA ASP A 87 -4.06 -18.45 2.39
C ASP A 87 -4.82 -17.54 1.42
N ALA A 88 -5.61 -16.60 1.96
CA ALA A 88 -6.37 -15.67 1.14
C ALA A 88 -5.45 -14.74 0.33
N LYS A 89 -4.31 -14.28 0.89
CA LYS A 89 -3.32 -13.47 0.15
C LYS A 89 -2.66 -14.26 -0.98
N ALA A 90 -2.34 -15.52 -0.74
CA ALA A 90 -1.76 -16.39 -1.76
C ALA A 90 -2.72 -16.59 -2.94
N ASP A 91 -4.02 -16.72 -2.67
CA ASP A 91 -5.05 -16.83 -3.71
C ASP A 91 -5.21 -15.55 -4.52
N VAL A 92 -5.15 -14.37 -3.88
CA VAL A 92 -5.16 -13.07 -4.57
C VAL A 92 -3.92 -12.92 -5.48
N ALA A 93 -2.73 -13.23 -4.95
CA ALA A 93 -1.49 -13.16 -5.72
C ALA A 93 -1.53 -14.07 -6.96
N ARG A 94 -2.09 -15.29 -6.83
CA ARG A 94 -2.28 -16.22 -7.95
C ARG A 94 -3.21 -15.65 -9.02
N LYS A 95 -4.33 -15.03 -8.62
CA LYS A 95 -5.29 -14.37 -9.54
C LYS A 95 -4.69 -13.18 -10.28
N ASN A 96 -3.88 -12.37 -9.59
CA ASN A 96 -3.23 -11.22 -10.22
C ASN A 96 -2.21 -11.67 -11.28
N GLN A 97 -1.43 -12.72 -11.02
CA GLN A 97 -0.47 -13.27 -12.00
C GLN A 97 -1.13 -13.86 -13.26
N SER A 98 -2.33 -14.44 -13.13
CA SER A 98 -3.09 -14.93 -14.28
C SER A 98 -3.74 -13.83 -15.12
N THR A 99 -3.93 -12.64 -14.56
CA THR A 99 -4.56 -11.50 -15.24
C THR A 99 -3.54 -10.68 -16.02
N ASP A 100 -2.30 -10.58 -15.53
CA ASP A 100 -1.20 -9.87 -16.21
C ASP A 100 -0.62 -10.66 -17.41
N ALA A 101 -0.98 -11.93 -17.57
CA ALA A 101 -0.52 -12.81 -18.66
C ALA A 101 -1.50 -12.92 -19.85
N ALA A 102 -2.64 -12.22 -19.79
CA ALA A 102 -3.70 -12.21 -20.79
C ALA A 102 -3.83 -10.83 -21.46
#